data_AF-A0A9D7RPC5-F1
#
_entry.id   AF-A0A9D7RPC5-F1
#
_cell.length_a   1.000
_cell.length_b   1.000
_cell.length_c   1.000
_cell.angle_alpha   90.00
_cell.angle_beta   90.00
_cell.angle_gamma   90.00
#
_symmetry.space_group_name_H-M   'P 1'
#
loop_
_entity.id
_entity.type
_entity.pdbx_description
1 polymer ?
#
loop_
_entity_poly.entity_id
_entity_poly.type
_entity_poly.pdbx_seq_one_letter_code
_entity_poly.pdbx_strand_id
1 'polypeptide(L)' 'MSDKIKAVEIRAEIRQIKTMADGSINVILNLPEDCKPMVKVLLDWQGLEVKAVIAKE' A
#
# COMPACT_ATOMS: atom_id res chain seq x y z
N MET A 1 23.51 5.79 12.43
CA MET A 1 22.11 6.24 12.33
C MET A 1 21.51 5.47 11.17
N SER A 2 20.59 4.55 11.43
CA SER A 2 19.97 3.77 10.34
C SER A 2 19.00 4.68 9.60
N ASP A 3 19.20 4.85 8.29
CA ASP A 3 18.26 5.59 7.45
C ASP A 3 16.89 4.92 7.49
N LYS A 4 15.97 5.53 8.23
CA LYS A 4 14.59 5.06 8.35
C LYS A 4 13.89 5.35 7.02
N ILE A 5 13.43 4.30 6.34
CA ILE A 5 12.63 4.42 5.11
C ILE A 5 11.39 5.26 5.42
N LYS A 6 11.18 6.34 4.67
CA LYS A 6 10.10 7.32 4.91
C LYS A 6 8.92 7.18 3.95
N ALA A 7 9.13 6.58 2.78
CA ALA A 7 8.12 6.40 1.76
C ALA A 7 8.50 5.23 0.84
N VAL A 8 7.50 4.63 0.21
CA VAL A 8 7.64 3.57 -0.78
C VAL A 8 6.68 3.88 -1.92
N GLU A 9 7.17 3.81 -3.15
CA GLU A 9 6.37 3.97 -4.36
C GLU A 9 6.21 2.60 -5.01
N ILE A 10 4.97 2.19 -5.26
CA ILE A 10 4.65 0.89 -5.85
C ILE A 10 3.87 1.08 -7.13
N ARG A 11 4.20 0.28 -8.14
CA ARG A 11 3.35 0.11 -9.30
C ARG A 11 2.26 -0.90 -8.95
N ALA A 12 1.01 -0.56 -9.18
CA ALA A 12 -0.09 -1.47 -8.88
C ALA A 12 -1.32 -1.22 -9.76
N GLU A 13 -2.13 -2.26 -9.92
CA GLU A 13 -3.48 -2.19 -10.49
C GLU A 13 -4.50 -2.16 -9.35
N ILE A 14 -5.51 -1.29 -9.43
CA ILE A 14 -6.66 -1.33 -8.51
C ILE A 14 -7.52 -2.53 -8.88
N ARG A 15 -7.41 -3.60 -8.09
CA ARG A 15 -8.18 -4.83 -8.30
C ARG A 15 -9.61 -4.69 -7.81
N GLN A 16 -9.80 -4.09 -6.64
CA GLN A 16 -11.10 -4.01 -6.00
C GLN A 16 -11.17 -2.84 -5.02
N ILE A 17 -12.35 -2.24 -4.92
CA ILE A 17 -12.74 -1.32 -3.84
C ILE A 17 -13.95 -1.93 -3.15
N LYS A 18 -13.89 -2.10 -1.83
CA LYS A 18 -14.96 -2.73 -1.04
C LYS A 18 -15.30 -1.89 0.17
N THR A 19 -16.57 -1.52 0.30
CA THR A 19 -17.12 -0.93 1.53
C THR A 19 -17.49 -2.04 2.51
N MET A 20 -17.08 -1.88 3.76
CA MET A 20 -17.32 -2.81 4.85
C MET A 20 -18.57 -2.41 5.65
N ALA A 21 -19.07 -3.32 6.48
CA ALA A 21 -20.28 -3.08 7.27
C ALA A 21 -20.12 -1.95 8.30
N ASP A 22 -18.89 -1.70 8.75
CA ASP A 22 -18.52 -0.59 9.65
C ASP A 22 -18.32 0.75 8.91
N GLY A 23 -18.61 0.79 7.60
CA GLY A 23 -18.44 1.98 6.76
C GLY A 23 -17.00 2.22 6.29
N SER A 24 -16.03 1.41 6.72
CA SER A 24 -14.65 1.50 6.21
C SER A 24 -14.55 1.07 4.74
N ILE A 25 -13.52 1.55 4.05
CA ILE A 25 -13.28 1.23 2.63
C ILE A 25 -11.93 0.53 2.51
N ASN A 26 -11.96 -0.68 1.95
CA ASN A 26 -10.77 -1.43 1.59
C ASN A 26 -10.44 -1.22 0.11
N VAL A 27 -9.18 -0.90 -0.17
CA VAL A 27 -8.63 -0.85 -1.53
C VAL A 27 -7.67 -2.03 -1.68
N ILE A 28 -7.96 -2.91 -2.63
CA ILE A 28 -7.11 -4.08 -2.95
C ILE A 28 -6.33 -3.76 -4.21
N LEU A 29 -5.01 -3.82 -4.09
CA LEU A 29 -4.06 -3.55 -5.16
C LEU A 29 -3.37 -4.85 -5.60
N ASN A 30 -3.27 -5.08 -6.90
CA ASN A 30 -2.42 -6.11 -7.47
C ASN A 30 -1.05 -5.51 -7.76
N LEU A 31 -0.02 -6.04 -7.11
CA LEU A 31 1.35 -5.61 -7.31
C LEU A 31 2.09 -6.62 -8.22
N PRO A 32 2.93 -6.15 -9.16
CA PRO A 32 3.81 -7.00 -9.93
C PRO A 32 4.93 -7.61 -9.06
N GLU A 33 5.55 -8.70 -9.52
CA GLU A 33 6.51 -9.46 -8.69
C GLU A 33 7.77 -8.68 -8.30
N ASP A 34 8.17 -7.70 -9.12
CA ASP A 34 9.27 -6.78 -8.88
C ASP A 34 9.07 -5.91 -7.63
N CYS A 35 7.83 -5.74 -7.18
CA CYS A 35 7.48 -4.97 -5.98
C CYS A 35 7.62 -5.77 -4.67
N LYS A 36 7.95 -7.08 -4.70
CA LYS A 36 8.10 -7.92 -3.49
C LYS A 36 9.00 -7.32 -2.39
N PRO A 37 10.18 -6.72 -2.70
CA PRO A 37 11.03 -6.11 -1.67
C PRO A 37 10.35 -4.93 -0.94
N MET A 38 9.55 -4.16 -1.66
CA MET A 38 8.81 -3.01 -1.15
C MET A 38 7.63 -3.43 -0.28
N VAL A 39 6.96 -4.53 -0.63
CA VAL A 39 5.87 -5.11 0.18
C VAL A 39 6.35 -5.45 1.58
N LYS A 40 7.62 -5.86 1.76
CA LYS A 40 8.17 -6.14 3.10
C LYS A 40 8.16 -4.88 3.99
N VAL A 41 8.47 -3.72 3.44
CA VAL A 41 8.40 -2.44 4.18
C VAL A 41 6.96 -2.10 4.54
N LEU A 42 6.01 -2.36 3.64
CA LEU A 42 4.58 -2.12 3.89
C LEU A 42 4.02 -3.08 4.96
N LEU A 43 4.52 -4.32 5.03
CA LEU A 43 4.17 -5.28 6.09
C LEU A 43 4.62 -4.77 7.46
N ASP A 44 5.81 -4.18 7.57
CA ASP A 44 6.29 -3.56 8.81
C ASP A 44 5.45 -2.35 9.24
N TRP A 45 4.69 -1.75 8.32
CA TRP A 45 3.77 -0.64 8.57
C TRP A 45 2.31 -1.07 8.74
N GLN A 46 2.03 -2.38 8.74
CA GLN A 46 0.68 -2.91 8.88
C GLN A 46 0.04 -2.44 10.20
N GLY A 47 -1.17 -1.88 10.11
CA GLY A 47 -1.93 -1.36 11.25
C GLY A 47 -1.55 0.07 11.67
N LEU A 48 -0.55 0.68 11.02
CA LEU A 48 -0.22 2.09 11.21
C LEU A 48 -1.07 2.97 10.27
N GLU A 49 -1.32 4.20 10.69
CA GLU A 49 -1.88 5.22 9.80
C GLU A 49 -0.77 5.70 8.84
N VAL A 50 -1.01 5.55 7.54
CA VAL A 50 -0.07 5.95 6.48
C VAL A 50 -0.76 6.88 5.50
N LYS A 51 0.02 7.79 4.89
CA LYS A 51 -0.45 8.59 3.76
C LYS A 51 -0.31 7.78 2.47
N ALA A 52 -1.42 7.43 1.83
CA ALA A 52 -1.44 6.85 0.49
C ALA A 52 -1.74 7.93 -0.56
N VAL A 53 -1.01 7.91 -1.67
CA VAL A 53 -1.26 8.77 -2.84
C VAL A 53 -1.50 7.85 -4.03
N ILE A 54 -2.65 7.99 -4.70
CA ILE A 54 -3.00 7.25 -5.91
C ILE A 54 -3.16 8.27 -7.04
N ALA A 55 -2.29 8.19 -8.04
CA ALA A 55 -2.33 9.04 -9.22
C ALA A 55 -2.54 8.16 -10.47
N LYS A 56 -3.27 8.69 -11.45
CA LYS A 56 -3.38 8.07 -12.77
C LYS A 56 -2.19 8.55 -13.61
N GLU A 57 -1.37 7.62 -14.08
CA GLU A 57 -0.35 7.88 -15.10
C GLU A 57 -0.96 7.98 -16.50
#